data_AF-A0A9E3SEW6-F1
#
_entry.id   AF-A0A9E3SEW6-F1
#
_cell.length_a   1.000
_cell.length_b   1.000
_cell.length_c   1.000
_cell.angle_alpha   90.00
_cell.angle_beta   90.00
_cell.angle_gamma   90.00
#
_symmetry.space_group_name_H-M   'P 1'
#
loop_
_entity.id
_entity.type
_entity.pdbx_description
1 polymer ?
#
loop_
_entity_poly.entity_id
_entity_poly.type
_entity_poly.pdbx_seq_one_letter_code
_entity_poly.pdbx_strand_id
1 'polypeptide(L)'
;MFDIRSLFIVMVATNAVLALALWVGTNRRLQGGLAPWALSLAAQGVAFVLFAARGTVPDWASIVVANGLIGLSLSLVAAAILAFRGATAPMLLHAVAFLVPAFAVGALVHDIGARLIAANTLYAA
;
A
#
# COMPACT_ATOMS: atom_id res chain seq x y z
N MET A 1 -24.09 -0.94 -11.09
CA MET A 1 -23.38 0.13 -10.37
C MET A 1 -22.26 -0.53 -9.58
N PHE A 2 -20.99 -0.20 -9.83
CA PHE A 2 -19.86 -0.76 -9.07
C PHE A 2 -19.79 -0.03 -7.72
N ASP A 3 -20.00 -0.77 -6.63
CA ASP A 3 -19.77 -0.26 -5.27
C ASP A 3 -18.27 -0.24 -4.96
N ILE A 4 -17.84 0.73 -4.16
CA ILE A 4 -16.45 0.95 -3.75
C ILE A 4 -15.90 -0.30 -3.05
N ARG A 5 -16.72 -0.96 -2.21
CA ARG A 5 -16.34 -2.21 -1.55
C ARG A 5 -16.02 -3.30 -2.57
N SER A 6 -16.81 -3.42 -3.63
CA SER A 6 -16.59 -4.40 -4.70
C SER A 6 -15.29 -4.14 -5.44
N LEU A 7 -14.92 -2.87 -5.66
CA LEU A 7 -13.63 -2.51 -6.26
C LEU A 7 -12.46 -2.96 -5.37
N PHE A 8 -12.52 -2.73 -4.05
CA PHE A 8 -11.48 -3.22 -3.15
C PHE A 8 -11.36 -4.74 -3.16
N ILE A 9 -12.46 -5.47 -3.21
CA ILE A 9 -12.44 -6.95 -3.30
C ILE A 9 -11.73 -7.41 -4.59
N VAL A 10 -12.02 -6.77 -5.73
CA VAL A 10 -11.31 -7.06 -6.99
C VAL A 10 -9.82 -6.76 -6.84
N MET A 11 -9.45 -5.62 -6.25
CA MET A 11 -8.05 -5.27 -6.02
C MET A 11 -7.34 -6.28 -5.11
N VAL A 12 -7.98 -6.77 -4.04
CA VAL A 12 -7.44 -7.85 -3.19
C VAL A 12 -7.17 -9.10 -4.03
N ALA A 13 -8.16 -9.54 -4.82
CA ALA A 13 -8.02 -10.72 -5.66
C ALA A 13 -6.90 -10.57 -6.68
N THR A 14 -6.81 -9.41 -7.36
CA THR A 14 -5.74 -9.11 -8.32
C THR A 14 -4.36 -9.17 -7.66
N ASN A 15 -4.19 -8.50 -6.50
CA ASN A 15 -2.91 -8.51 -5.78
C ASN A 15 -2.51 -9.93 -5.34
N ALA A 16 -3.46 -10.71 -4.82
CA ALA A 16 -3.22 -12.08 -4.42
C ALA A 16 -2.83 -12.98 -5.60
N VAL A 17 -3.56 -12.88 -6.73
CA VAL A 17 -3.25 -13.65 -7.94
C VAL A 17 -1.87 -13.29 -8.48
N LEU A 18 -1.52 -12.00 -8.55
CA LEU A 18 -0.19 -11.57 -9.01
C LEU A 18 0.93 -12.05 -8.07
N ALA A 19 0.74 -11.92 -6.75
CA ALA A 19 1.72 -12.40 -5.77
C ALA A 19 1.92 -13.92 -5.86
N LEU A 20 0.83 -14.68 -6.01
CA LEU A 20 0.87 -16.14 -6.21
C LEU A 20 1.51 -16.52 -7.54
N ALA A 21 1.21 -15.80 -8.63
CA ALA A 21 1.82 -16.03 -9.93
C ALA A 21 3.34 -15.84 -9.87
N LEU A 22 3.83 -14.80 -9.19
CA LEU A 22 5.26 -14.60 -8.96
C LEU A 22 5.86 -15.73 -8.11
N TRP A 23 5.18 -16.14 -7.03
CA TRP A 23 5.64 -17.22 -6.17
C TRP A 23 5.75 -18.57 -6.89
N VAL A 24 4.72 -18.94 -7.65
CA VAL A 24 4.67 -20.19 -8.41
C VAL A 24 5.63 -20.14 -9.61
N GLY A 25 5.60 -19.04 -10.38
CA GLY A 25 6.41 -18.87 -11.59
C GLY A 25 7.91 -18.84 -11.33
N THR A 26 8.34 -18.45 -10.13
CA THR A 26 9.76 -18.47 -9.73
C THR A 26 10.19 -19.78 -9.06
N ASN A 27 9.34 -20.82 -9.10
CA ASN A 27 9.55 -22.05 -8.36
C ASN A 27 9.84 -21.78 -6.86
N ARG A 28 9.13 -20.81 -6.28
CA ARG A 28 9.27 -20.33 -4.89
C ARG A 28 10.63 -19.71 -4.56
N ARG A 29 11.40 -19.33 -5.57
CA ARG A 29 12.71 -18.66 -5.41
C ARG A 29 12.61 -17.21 -5.87
N LEU A 30 12.14 -16.35 -4.98
CA LEU A 30 12.05 -14.91 -5.22
C LEU A 30 13.45 -14.26 -5.16
N GLN A 31 14.17 -14.28 -6.28
CA GLN A 31 15.50 -13.69 -6.40
C GLN A 31 15.46 -12.26 -6.98
N GLY A 32 16.48 -11.48 -6.66
CA GLY A 32 16.59 -10.08 -7.09
C GLY A 32 15.44 -9.22 -6.56
N GLY A 33 14.86 -8.37 -7.41
CA GLY A 33 13.74 -7.50 -7.06
C GLY A 33 12.39 -8.21 -6.90
N LEU A 34 12.29 -9.52 -7.15
CA LEU A 34 11.00 -10.23 -7.08
C LEU A 34 10.48 -10.37 -5.65
N ALA A 35 11.37 -10.48 -4.66
CA ALA A 35 10.97 -10.56 -3.25
C ALA A 35 10.28 -9.27 -2.76
N PRO A 36 10.89 -8.08 -2.87
CA PRO A 36 10.21 -6.84 -2.50
C PRO A 36 8.98 -6.56 -3.37
N TRP A 37 8.94 -7.00 -4.63
CA TRP A 37 7.75 -6.89 -5.47
C TRP A 37 6.58 -7.77 -4.95
N ALA A 38 6.85 -9.02 -4.58
CA ALA A 38 5.82 -9.88 -4.00
C ALA A 38 5.30 -9.33 -2.66
N LEU A 39 6.21 -8.78 -1.83
CA LEU A 39 5.83 -8.13 -0.57
C LEU A 39 5.00 -6.85 -0.80
N SER A 40 5.27 -6.09 -1.86
CA SER A 40 4.49 -4.90 -2.17
C SER A 40 3.04 -5.27 -2.51
N LEU A 41 2.83 -6.31 -3.31
CA LEU A 41 1.51 -6.84 -3.65
C LEU A 41 0.78 -7.36 -2.40
N ALA A 42 1.49 -8.06 -1.51
CA ALA A 42 0.92 -8.51 -0.24
C ALA A 42 0.48 -7.34 0.64
N ALA A 43 1.33 -6.31 0.81
CA ALA A 43 1.02 -5.11 1.58
C ALA A 43 -0.20 -4.36 1.00
N GLN A 44 -0.26 -4.20 -0.32
CA GLN A 44 -1.42 -3.63 -1.01
C GLN A 44 -2.68 -4.45 -0.81
N GLY A 45 -2.59 -5.78 -0.95
CA GLY A 45 -3.72 -6.68 -0.69
C GLY A 45 -4.29 -6.53 0.72
N VAL A 46 -3.43 -6.49 1.75
CA VAL A 46 -3.85 -6.26 3.13
C VAL A 46 -4.48 -4.88 3.30
N ALA A 47 -3.92 -3.84 2.70
CA ALA A 47 -4.50 -2.49 2.72
C ALA A 47 -5.92 -2.47 2.14
N PHE A 48 -6.14 -3.13 0.99
CA PHE A 48 -7.47 -3.21 0.37
C PHE A 48 -8.47 -4.03 1.18
N VAL A 49 -8.03 -5.08 1.88
CA VAL A 49 -8.88 -5.79 2.85
C VAL A 49 -9.33 -4.84 3.97
N LEU A 50 -8.41 -4.05 4.52
CA LEU A 50 -8.71 -3.09 5.57
C LEU A 50 -9.68 -1.98 5.09
N PHE A 51 -9.49 -1.48 3.86
CA PHE A 51 -10.42 -0.51 3.26
C PHE A 51 -11.81 -1.12 3.02
N ALA A 52 -11.89 -2.35 2.51
CA ALA A 52 -13.16 -3.04 2.32
C ALA A 52 -13.89 -3.29 3.65
N ALA A 53 -13.15 -3.56 4.72
CA ALA A 53 -13.66 -3.82 6.05
C ALA A 53 -14.06 -2.54 6.83
N ARG A 54 -13.97 -1.35 6.22
CA ARG A 54 -14.42 -0.11 6.86
C ARG A 54 -15.88 -0.21 7.29
N GLY A 55 -16.18 0.33 8.48
CA GLY A 55 -17.48 0.19 9.15
C GLY A 55 -17.65 -1.11 9.95
N THR A 56 -16.75 -2.09 9.78
CA THR A 56 -16.69 -3.32 10.60
C THR A 56 -15.45 -3.40 11.48
N VAL A 57 -14.34 -2.76 11.09
CA VAL A 57 -13.12 -2.64 11.90
C VAL A 57 -12.91 -1.19 12.33
N PRO A 58 -12.14 -0.92 13.40
CA PRO A 58 -11.86 0.45 13.85
C PRO A 58 -11.29 1.36 12.75
N ASP A 59 -11.63 2.64 12.81
CA ASP A 59 -11.17 3.63 11.81
C ASP A 59 -9.65 3.77 11.76
N TRP A 60 -8.96 3.66 12.90
CA TRP A 60 -7.49 3.69 12.90
C TRP A 60 -6.89 2.51 12.11
N ALA A 61 -7.51 1.33 12.12
CA ALA A 61 -7.03 0.18 11.36
C ALA A 61 -7.41 0.31 9.87
N SER A 62 -8.67 0.61 9.57
CA SER A 62 -9.17 0.70 8.19
C SER A 62 -8.67 1.91 7.42
N ILE A 63 -8.26 2.98 8.10
CA ILE A 63 -7.83 4.23 7.48
C ILE A 63 -6.34 4.45 7.68
N VAL A 64 -5.86 4.54 8.93
CA VAL A 64 -4.46 4.93 9.20
C VAL A 64 -3.49 3.83 8.79
N VAL A 65 -3.70 2.61 9.27
CA VAL A 65 -2.83 1.47 8.93
C VAL A 65 -2.90 1.13 7.45
N ALA A 66 -4.11 1.14 6.87
CA ALA A 66 -4.29 0.85 5.45
C ALA A 66 -3.52 1.84 4.55
N ASN A 67 -3.57 3.15 4.84
CA ASN A 67 -2.78 4.14 4.08
C ASN A 67 -1.28 4.00 4.30
N GLY A 68 -0.85 3.66 5.52
CA GLY A 68 0.55 3.32 5.79
C GLY A 68 1.03 2.13 4.95
N LEU A 69 0.22 1.08 4.84
CA LEU A 69 0.54 -0.11 4.02
C LEU A 69 0.61 0.21 2.53
N ILE A 70 -0.22 1.12 2.01
CA ILE A 70 -0.09 1.60 0.62
C ILE A 70 1.26 2.31 0.43
N GLY A 71 1.64 3.21 1.33
CA GLY A 71 2.95 3.88 1.27
C GLY A 71 4.13 2.91 1.35
N LEU A 72 4.07 1.95 2.26
CA LEU A 72 5.05 0.86 2.35
C LEU A 72 5.13 0.05 1.05
N SER A 73 3.98 -0.27 0.45
CA SER A 73 3.92 -1.00 -0.81
C SER A 73 4.63 -0.25 -1.93
N LEU A 74 4.40 1.05 -2.08
CA LEU A 74 5.10 1.88 -3.08
C LEU A 74 6.61 1.91 -2.85
N SER A 75 7.05 1.98 -1.59
CA SER A 75 8.46 1.90 -1.24
C SER A 75 9.09 0.54 -1.58
N LEU A 76 8.34 -0.56 -1.38
CA LEU A 76 8.76 -1.90 -1.76
C LEU A 76 8.84 -2.08 -3.29
N VAL A 77 7.93 -1.47 -4.06
CA VAL A 77 8.06 -1.40 -5.53
C VAL A 77 9.33 -0.66 -5.92
N ALA A 78 9.63 0.49 -5.30
CA ALA A 78 10.87 1.22 -5.55
C ALA A 78 12.11 0.38 -5.21
N ALA A 79 12.08 -0.34 -4.08
CA ALA A 79 13.16 -1.26 -3.69
C ALA A 79 13.32 -2.44 -4.66
N ALA A 80 12.23 -2.97 -5.22
CA ALA A 80 12.28 -3.98 -6.27
C ALA A 80 12.99 -3.46 -7.52
N ILE A 81 12.64 -2.26 -7.97
CA ILE A 81 13.28 -1.61 -9.12
C ILE A 81 14.78 -1.40 -8.85
N LEU A 82 15.15 -0.91 -7.67
CA LEU A 82 16.55 -0.76 -7.28
C LEU A 82 17.30 -2.09 -7.26
N ALA A 83 16.69 -3.15 -6.70
CA ALA A 83 17.29 -4.47 -6.63
C ALA A 83 17.53 -5.07 -8.03
N PHE A 84 16.63 -4.85 -8.99
CA PHE A 84 16.87 -5.23 -10.39
C PHE A 84 18.03 -4.47 -11.04
N ARG A 85 18.36 -3.28 -10.53
CA ARG A 85 19.52 -2.48 -10.96
C ARG A 85 20.79 -2.76 -10.15
N GLY A 86 20.78 -3.75 -9.24
CA GLY A 86 21.91 -4.06 -8.36
C GLY A 86 22.11 -3.07 -7.20
N ALA A 87 21.09 -2.26 -6.89
CA ALA A 87 21.10 -1.30 -5.78
C ALA A 87 20.12 -1.73 -4.67
N THR A 88 20.29 -1.20 -3.46
CA THR A 88 19.42 -1.48 -2.31
C THR A 88 18.78 -0.22 -1.76
N ALA A 89 17.51 -0.29 -1.38
CA ALA A 89 16.85 0.78 -0.65
C ALA A 89 17.27 0.77 0.83
N PRO A 90 17.47 1.93 1.47
CA PRO A 90 17.73 1.99 2.90
C PRO A 90 16.47 1.65 3.70
N MET A 91 16.61 0.89 4.78
CA MET A 91 15.48 0.45 5.62
C MET A 91 14.62 1.63 6.13
N LEU A 92 15.27 2.76 6.43
CA LEU A 92 14.58 3.97 6.88
C LEU A 92 13.53 4.46 5.85
N LEU A 93 13.78 4.27 4.55
CA LEU A 93 12.84 4.65 3.51
C LEU A 93 11.50 3.91 3.66
N HIS A 94 11.53 2.62 4.01
CA HIS A 94 10.32 1.83 4.22
C HIS A 94 9.53 2.30 5.44
N ALA A 95 10.23 2.61 6.53
CA ALA A 95 9.61 3.15 7.74
C ALA A 95 8.96 4.52 7.47
N VAL A 96 9.69 5.43 6.81
CA VAL A 96 9.17 6.76 6.44
C VAL A 96 7.97 6.62 5.50
N ALA A 97 8.06 5.77 4.49
CA ALA A 97 6.97 5.56 3.53
C ALA A 97 5.71 4.97 4.17
N PHE A 98 5.83 4.22 5.26
CA PHE A 98 4.67 3.79 6.06
C PHE A 98 4.16 4.93 6.97
N LEU A 99 5.06 5.56 7.73
CA LEU A 99 4.70 6.47 8.82
C LEU A 99 4.14 7.80 8.32
N VAL A 100 4.68 8.37 7.24
CA VAL A 100 4.25 9.67 6.72
C VAL A 100 2.77 9.66 6.29
N PRO A 101 2.31 8.77 5.40
CA PRO A 101 0.89 8.74 5.02
C PRO A 101 -0.01 8.31 6.18
N ALA A 102 0.44 7.39 7.05
CA ALA A 102 -0.32 7.00 8.24
C ALA A 102 -0.55 8.20 9.17
N PHE A 103 0.52 8.94 9.49
CA PHE A 103 0.45 10.14 10.32
C PHE A 103 -0.42 11.22 9.68
N ALA A 104 -0.20 11.52 8.40
CA ALA A 104 -0.95 12.55 7.69
C ALA A 104 -2.44 12.24 7.70
N VAL A 105 -2.85 11.03 7.31
CA VAL A 105 -4.28 10.69 7.31
C VAL A 105 -4.84 10.60 8.73
N GLY A 106 -4.07 10.08 9.70
CA GLY A 106 -4.50 10.02 11.10
C GLY A 106 -4.73 11.39 11.72
N ALA A 107 -3.84 12.36 11.46
CA ALA A 107 -3.97 13.73 11.94
C ALA A 107 -5.16 14.47 11.30
N LEU A 108 -5.49 14.13 10.05
CA LEU A 108 -6.56 14.79 9.30
C LEU A 108 -7.91 14.05 9.31
N VAL A 109 -8.00 12.85 9.91
CA VAL A 109 -9.16 11.96 9.74
C VAL A 109 -10.49 12.59 10.18
N HIS A 110 -10.44 13.42 11.22
CA HIS A 110 -11.62 14.07 11.82
C HIS A 110 -11.91 15.47 11.27
N ASP A 111 -11.07 16.02 10.40
CA ASP A 111 -11.23 17.37 9.84
C ASP A 111 -11.34 17.34 8.31
N ILE A 112 -12.57 17.42 7.82
CA ILE A 112 -12.87 17.43 6.39
C ILE A 112 -12.32 18.69 5.71
N GLY A 113 -12.35 19.84 6.38
CA GLY A 113 -11.88 21.10 5.82
C GLY A 113 -10.37 21.08 5.60
N ALA A 114 -9.62 20.65 6.61
CA ALA A 114 -8.16 20.47 6.51
C ALA A 114 -7.79 19.46 5.41
N ARG A 115 -8.54 18.37 5.26
CA ARG A 115 -8.33 17.38 4.19
C ARG A 115 -8.49 17.96 2.80
N LEU A 116 -9.54 18.76 2.60
CA LEU A 116 -9.80 19.39 1.30
C LEU A 116 -8.70 20.39 0.96
N ILE A 117 -8.28 21.24 1.91
CA ILE A 117 -7.20 22.21 1.69
C ILE A 117 -5.90 21.47 1.36
N ALA A 118 -5.51 20.49 2.19
CA ALA A 118 -4.28 19.71 1.98
C ALA A 118 -4.26 19.00 0.61
N ALA A 119 -5.36 18.35 0.24
CA ALA A 119 -5.47 17.69 -1.06
C ALA A 119 -5.34 18.69 -2.23
N ASN A 120 -6.03 19.83 -2.16
CA ASN A 120 -5.95 20.87 -3.19
C ASN A 120 -4.53 21.45 -3.30
N THR A 121 -3.86 21.73 -2.18
CA THR A 121 -2.48 22.24 -2.22
C THR A 121 -1.49 21.24 -2.80
N LEU A 122 -1.70 19.93 -2.55
CA LEU A 122 -0.82 18.88 -3.05
C LEU A 122 -0.96 18.68 -4.56
N TYR A 123 -2.19 18.78 -5.10
CA TYR A 123 -2.45 18.60 -6.53
C TYR A 123 -2.32 19.88 -7.36
N ALA A 124 -2.31 21.05 -6.74
CA ALA A 124 -2.10 22.34 -7.41
C ALA A 124 -0.62 22.73 -7.54
N ALA A 125 0.28 22.06 -6.80
CA ALA A 125 1.74 22.22 -6.86
C ALA A 125 2.37 21.31 -7.92
#